data_AF-A0A133KHM2-F1
#
_entry.id   AF-A0A133KHM2-F1
#
_cell.length_a   1.000
_cell.length_b   1.000
_cell.length_c   1.000
_cell.angle_alpha   90.00
_cell.angle_beta   90.00
_cell.angle_gamma   90.00
#
_symmetry.space_group_name_H-M   'P 1'
#
loop_
_entity.id
_entity.type
_entity.pdbx_description
1 polymer ?
#
loop_
_entity_poly.entity_id
_entity_poly.type
_entity_poly.pdbx_seq_one_letter_code
_entity_poly.pdbx_strand_id
1 'polypeptide(L)'
;LSDRETVEQITENPYLQYFIGLPEFQEKAPFDHSLMTRFRKRLGANIINELNEWIVSEEQKRQLEEENNNDDDPHDDTDDDDHGSDDHQTSDPASEEKSTESVSPRTQNKGKLILDATCAPADIAYPTDLGLLNEAREKLEHIIDVLHEPHKGKLRKPRTYRKRARKDYLSVAKQRKAGARKIRKAVGKQLGYVKRDLKIIENLLTQSSLSLLSKDEYRQLLVIHELYRQQAEMYKKKTHRIDHRIVSISQ
;
A
#
# COMPACT_ATOMS: atom_id res chain seq x y z
N LEU A 1 -12.36 -6.94 -36.41
CA LEU A 1 -12.17 -8.08 -35.50
C LEU A 1 -13.22 -9.13 -35.82
N SER A 2 -12.80 -10.36 -36.14
CA SER A 2 -13.74 -11.46 -36.37
C SER A 2 -14.27 -12.02 -35.04
N ASP A 3 -15.43 -12.70 -35.08
CA ASP A 3 -16.01 -13.32 -33.88
C ASP A 3 -15.05 -14.35 -33.26
N ARG A 4 -14.27 -15.04 -34.09
CA ARG A 4 -13.27 -16.02 -33.66
C ARG A 4 -12.06 -15.36 -33.00
N GLU A 5 -11.55 -14.29 -33.60
CA GLU A 5 -10.47 -13.48 -33.01
C GLU A 5 -10.88 -12.88 -31.66
N THR A 6 -12.13 -12.45 -31.52
CA THR A 6 -12.62 -11.85 -30.28
C THR A 6 -12.61 -12.88 -29.14
N VAL A 7 -13.03 -14.12 -29.41
CA VAL A 7 -13.00 -15.20 -28.42
C VAL A 7 -11.57 -15.61 -28.08
N GLU A 8 -10.67 -15.66 -29.07
CA GLU A 8 -9.24 -15.93 -28.83
C GLU A 8 -8.62 -14.84 -27.94
N GLN A 9 -8.90 -13.56 -28.20
CA GLN A 9 -8.44 -12.46 -27.35
C GLN A 9 -8.97 -12.53 -25.91
N ILE A 10 -10.25 -12.89 -25.73
CA ILE A 10 -10.82 -13.08 -24.39
C ILE A 10 -10.13 -14.27 -23.69
N THR A 11 -9.80 -15.33 -24.43
CA THR A 11 -9.15 -16.51 -23.86
C THR A 11 -7.73 -16.21 -23.42
N GLU A 12 -6.99 -15.40 -24.17
CA GLU A 12 -5.59 -15.04 -23.86
C GLU A 12 -5.46 -13.95 -22.78
N ASN A 13 -6.51 -13.15 -22.54
CA ASN A 13 -6.44 -11.99 -21.66
C ASN A 13 -7.24 -12.20 -20.35
N PRO A 14 -6.57 -12.33 -19.19
CA PRO A 14 -7.23 -12.46 -17.88
C PRO A 14 -8.19 -11.31 -17.55
N TYR A 15 -7.89 -10.08 -17.98
CA TYR A 15 -8.75 -8.93 -17.73
C TYR A 15 -10.09 -9.05 -18.46
N LEU A 16 -10.08 -9.56 -19.69
CA LEU A 16 -11.30 -9.77 -20.46
C LEU A 16 -12.13 -10.91 -19.86
N GLN A 17 -11.48 -11.95 -19.33
CA GLN A 17 -12.17 -13.03 -18.60
C GLN A 17 -12.83 -12.53 -17.31
N TYR A 18 -12.12 -11.69 -16.55
CA TYR A 18 -12.68 -11.06 -15.36
C TYR A 18 -13.83 -10.10 -15.70
N PHE A 19 -13.70 -9.32 -16.78
CA PHE A 19 -14.74 -8.40 -17.24
C PHE A 19 -16.04 -9.13 -17.60
N ILE A 20 -15.97 -10.31 -18.21
CA ILE A 20 -17.16 -11.14 -18.49
C ILE A 20 -17.65 -11.93 -17.26
N GLY A 21 -17.05 -11.73 -16.09
CA GLY A 21 -17.50 -12.26 -14.81
C GLY A 21 -16.97 -13.66 -14.46
N LEU A 22 -15.86 -14.10 -15.05
CA LEU A 22 -15.25 -15.38 -14.65
C LEU A 22 -14.46 -15.21 -13.34
N PRO A 23 -14.61 -16.14 -12.37
CA PRO A 23 -13.97 -16.04 -11.07
C PRO A 23 -12.45 -16.35 -11.13
N GLU A 24 -12.02 -17.11 -12.13
CA GLU A 24 -10.65 -17.59 -12.29
C GLU A 24 -10.28 -17.62 -13.78
N PHE A 25 -8.98 -17.47 -14.06
CA PHE A 25 -8.46 -17.56 -15.43
C PHE A 25 -8.51 -19.01 -15.95
N GLN A 26 -9.03 -19.19 -17.15
CA GLN A 26 -9.08 -20.48 -17.83
C GLN A 26 -8.52 -20.38 -19.25
N GLU A 27 -7.73 -21.37 -19.66
CA GLU A 27 -7.18 -21.47 -21.03
C GLU A 27 -8.22 -21.96 -22.05
N LYS A 28 -9.37 -22.46 -21.57
CA LYS A 28 -10.45 -22.92 -22.42
C LYS A 28 -11.31 -21.74 -22.85
N ALA A 29 -11.69 -21.70 -24.12
CA ALA A 29 -12.62 -20.71 -24.65
C ALA A 29 -13.91 -20.68 -23.80
N PRO A 30 -14.30 -19.50 -23.26
CA PRO A 30 -15.43 -19.40 -22.33
C PRO A 30 -16.78 -19.69 -22.99
N PHE A 31 -16.88 -19.47 -24.29
CA PHE A 31 -18.06 -19.76 -25.10
C PHE A 31 -17.67 -19.97 -26.57
N ASP A 32 -18.56 -20.59 -27.35
CA ASP A 32 -18.35 -20.81 -28.78
C ASP A 32 -18.51 -19.50 -29.57
N HIS A 33 -17.64 -19.24 -30.55
CA HIS A 33 -17.65 -18.01 -31.34
C HIS A 33 -19.00 -17.76 -32.06
N SER A 34 -19.77 -18.81 -32.38
CA SER A 34 -21.11 -18.66 -32.98
C SER A 34 -22.09 -17.93 -32.06
N LEU A 35 -21.84 -17.92 -30.74
CA LEU A 35 -22.66 -17.21 -29.76
C LEU A 35 -22.46 -15.69 -29.82
N MET A 36 -21.33 -15.17 -30.30
CA MET A 36 -21.12 -13.72 -30.49
C MET A 36 -22.19 -13.12 -31.41
N THR A 37 -22.51 -13.82 -32.50
CA THR A 37 -23.58 -13.39 -33.41
C THR A 37 -24.96 -13.39 -32.73
N ARG A 38 -25.21 -14.35 -31.82
CA ARG A 38 -26.47 -14.37 -31.04
C ARG A 38 -26.53 -13.25 -30.01
N PHE A 39 -25.43 -12.96 -29.33
CA PHE A 39 -25.35 -11.87 -28.37
C PHE A 39 -25.58 -10.52 -29.06
N ARG A 40 -24.95 -10.26 -30.20
CA ARG A 40 -25.17 -9.01 -30.97
C ARG A 40 -26.61 -8.81 -31.45
N LYS A 41 -27.33 -9.90 -31.73
CA LYS A 41 -28.75 -9.84 -32.11
C LYS A 41 -29.68 -9.58 -30.92
N ARG A 42 -29.30 -10.05 -29.73
CA ARG A 42 -30.12 -9.97 -28.51
C ARG A 42 -29.83 -8.72 -27.68
N LEU A 43 -28.58 -8.29 -27.67
CA LEU A 43 -28.08 -7.04 -27.08
C LEU A 43 -27.91 -6.04 -28.23
N GLY A 44 -29.02 -5.43 -28.63
CA GLY A 44 -29.02 -4.42 -29.67
C GLY A 44 -28.26 -3.15 -29.25
N ALA A 45 -27.92 -2.31 -30.22
CA ALA A 45 -27.18 -1.06 -29.99
C ALA A 45 -27.83 -0.16 -28.92
N ASN A 46 -29.17 -0.13 -28.87
CA ASN A 46 -29.90 0.67 -27.89
C ASN A 46 -29.64 0.20 -26.45
N ILE A 47 -29.63 -1.12 -26.22
CA ILE A 47 -29.40 -1.70 -24.89
C ILE A 47 -27.94 -1.47 -24.46
N ILE A 48 -27.01 -1.59 -25.40
CA ILE A 48 -25.58 -1.36 -25.14
C ILE A 48 -25.33 0.11 -24.79
N ASN A 49 -25.96 1.04 -25.52
CA ASN A 49 -25.83 2.46 -25.25
C ASN A 49 -26.45 2.86 -23.90
N GLU A 50 -27.64 2.34 -23.57
CA GLU A 50 -28.26 2.55 -22.26
C GLU A 50 -27.37 2.06 -21.11
N LEU A 51 -26.73 0.90 -21.29
CA LEU A 51 -25.81 0.34 -20.29
C LEU A 51 -24.55 1.20 -20.13
N ASN A 52 -23.98 1.69 -21.24
CA ASN A 52 -22.84 2.62 -21.19
C ASN A 52 -23.22 3.95 -20.49
N GLU A 53 -24.41 4.49 -20.76
CA GLU A 53 -24.91 5.70 -20.09
C GLU A 53 -25.09 5.48 -18.57
N TRP A 54 -25.59 4.32 -18.17
CA TRP A 54 -25.70 3.97 -16.74
C TRP A 54 -24.34 3.87 -16.06
N ILE A 55 -23.34 3.25 -16.70
CA ILE A 55 -21.98 3.16 -16.16
C ILE A 55 -21.39 4.56 -15.96
N VAL A 56 -21.51 5.44 -16.97
CA VAL A 56 -21.00 6.82 -16.88
C VAL A 56 -21.73 7.60 -15.78
N SER A 57 -23.05 7.45 -15.68
CA SER A 57 -23.86 8.15 -14.67
C SER A 57 -23.50 7.73 -13.25
N GLU A 58 -23.24 6.44 -13.00
CA GLU A 58 -22.84 5.94 -11.68
C GLU A 58 -21.43 6.42 -11.29
N GLU A 59 -20.51 6.46 -12.25
CA GLU A 59 -19.16 6.99 -12.02
C GLU A 59 -19.21 8.50 -11.70
N GLN A 60 -20.03 9.27 -12.42
CA GLN A 60 -20.24 10.70 -12.13
C GLN A 60 -20.86 10.93 -10.74
N LYS A 61 -21.83 10.11 -10.33
CA LYS A 61 -22.39 10.21 -8.97
C LYS A 61 -21.34 9.93 -7.89
N ARG A 62 -20.50 8.92 -8.06
CA ARG A 62 -19.40 8.62 -7.12
C ARG A 62 -18.45 9.80 -7.00
N GLN A 63 -18.09 10.42 -8.11
CA GLN A 63 -17.21 11.60 -8.12
C GLN A 63 -17.86 12.81 -7.42
N LEU A 64 -19.16 13.05 -7.63
CA LEU A 64 -19.90 14.12 -6.94
C LEU A 64 -20.08 13.86 -5.44
N GLU A 65 -20.24 12.60 -5.01
CA GLU A 65 -20.27 12.22 -3.60
C GLU A 65 -18.90 12.36 -2.93
N GLU A 66 -17.81 12.17 -3.68
CA GLU A 66 -16.44 12.41 -3.21
C GLU A 66 -16.13 13.92 -3.09
N GLU A 67 -16.67 14.76 -3.98
CA GLU A 67 -16.51 16.21 -3.94
C GLU A 67 -17.29 16.88 -2.80
N ASN A 68 -18.55 16.50 -2.57
CA ASN A 68 -19.40 17.08 -1.51
C ASN A 68 -18.93 16.78 -0.06
N ASN A 69 -17.99 15.85 0.13
CA ASN A 69 -17.43 15.52 1.45
C ASN A 69 -16.17 16.34 1.82
N ASN A 70 -15.76 17.31 0.99
CA ASN A 70 -14.55 18.13 1.22
C ASN A 70 -14.80 19.54 1.76
N ASP A 71 -16.04 19.97 1.99
CA ASP A 71 -16.35 21.30 2.53
C ASP A 71 -16.29 21.34 4.06
N ASP A 72 -15.08 21.37 4.62
CA ASP A 72 -14.80 21.94 5.96
C ASP A 72 -13.28 22.14 6.15
N ASP A 73 -12.69 23.16 5.51
CA ASP A 73 -11.56 23.91 6.10
C ASP A 73 -11.40 25.30 5.44
N PRO A 74 -11.24 26.41 6.19
CA PRO A 74 -11.19 27.76 5.63
C PRO A 74 -9.86 28.07 4.94
N HIS A 75 -9.98 28.83 3.85
CA HIS A 75 -8.95 29.50 3.06
C HIS A 75 -7.84 30.16 3.90
N ASP A 76 -6.59 29.97 3.47
CA ASP A 76 -5.52 30.96 3.68
C ASP A 76 -4.81 31.14 2.33
N ASP A 77 -4.99 32.33 1.78
CA ASP A 77 -4.42 32.80 0.53
C ASP A 77 -2.91 32.96 0.69
N THR A 78 -2.14 32.40 -0.23
CA THR A 78 -0.85 33.02 -0.58
C THR A 78 -0.52 32.72 -2.02
N ASP A 79 -0.59 33.78 -2.83
CA ASP A 79 -0.11 33.89 -4.19
C ASP A 79 1.34 33.42 -4.31
N ASP A 80 1.64 32.66 -5.36
CA ASP A 80 2.86 32.89 -6.14
C ASP A 80 2.71 32.23 -7.52
N ASP A 81 2.67 33.10 -8.52
CA ASP A 81 2.83 32.82 -9.94
C ASP A 81 4.22 32.21 -10.22
N ASP A 82 4.28 31.09 -10.94
CA ASP A 82 5.42 30.85 -11.83
C ASP A 82 5.02 30.00 -13.04
N HIS A 83 5.13 30.65 -14.21
CA HIS A 83 4.93 30.08 -15.52
C HIS A 83 6.19 29.31 -15.94
N GLY A 84 6.03 28.03 -16.29
CA GLY A 84 7.09 27.22 -16.87
C GLY A 84 6.55 26.12 -17.75
N SER A 85 6.11 26.50 -18.95
CA SER A 85 5.98 25.60 -20.11
C SER A 85 7.35 25.06 -20.51
N ASP A 86 7.48 23.75 -20.74
CA ASP A 86 7.99 23.29 -22.04
C ASP A 86 7.71 21.81 -22.29
N ASP A 87 7.26 21.57 -23.51
CA ASP A 87 6.90 20.32 -24.15
C ASP A 87 8.05 19.95 -25.10
N HIS A 88 8.66 18.77 -24.97
CA HIS A 88 9.13 18.08 -26.17
C HIS A 88 9.44 16.59 -25.97
N GLN A 89 8.74 15.82 -26.80
CA GLN A 89 9.07 14.48 -27.27
C GLN A 89 10.41 14.41 -28.00
N THR A 90 10.81 13.17 -28.31
CA THR A 90 11.80 12.66 -29.28
C THR A 90 12.91 11.88 -28.58
N SER A 91 13.48 10.79 -29.09
CA SER A 91 13.18 9.82 -30.15
C SER A 91 14.33 8.81 -30.05
N ASP A 92 14.13 7.60 -30.52
CA ASP A 92 15.13 6.52 -30.63
C ASP A 92 16.49 6.96 -31.21
N PRO A 93 17.53 6.14 -30.99
CA PRO A 93 18.26 5.72 -32.19
C PRO A 93 18.56 4.22 -32.22
N ALA A 94 18.35 3.67 -33.42
CA ALA A 94 18.87 2.39 -33.88
C ALA A 94 20.38 2.48 -34.18
N SER A 95 21.11 1.37 -33.96
CA SER A 95 22.32 1.04 -34.72
C SER A 95 22.56 -0.47 -34.74
N GLU A 96 22.85 -0.97 -35.93
CA GLU A 96 23.08 -2.36 -36.33
C GLU A 96 24.52 -2.83 -36.01
N GLU A 97 24.74 -4.13 -35.83
CA GLU A 97 25.54 -4.98 -36.75
C GLU A 97 25.91 -6.39 -36.20
N LYS A 98 25.76 -7.37 -37.11
CA LYS A 98 26.57 -8.60 -37.38
C LYS A 98 26.54 -9.87 -36.49
N SER A 99 25.68 -10.80 -36.92
CA SER A 99 25.94 -12.17 -37.44
C SER A 99 27.13 -13.04 -36.94
N THR A 100 26.83 -14.25 -36.46
CA THR A 100 27.44 -15.54 -36.90
C THR A 100 26.47 -16.72 -36.65
N GLU A 101 26.35 -17.61 -37.65
CA GLU A 101 25.45 -18.77 -37.73
C GLU A 101 25.93 -20.00 -36.95
N SER A 102 24.97 -20.83 -36.46
CA SER A 102 24.96 -22.29 -36.70
C SER A 102 23.63 -22.94 -36.25
N VAL A 103 23.11 -23.80 -37.13
CA VAL A 103 21.79 -24.46 -37.23
C VAL A 103 21.62 -25.62 -36.21
N SER A 104 20.48 -25.84 -35.52
CA SER A 104 19.38 -26.79 -35.86
C SER A 104 18.37 -26.99 -34.68
N PRO A 105 17.21 -27.66 -34.80
CA PRO A 105 15.89 -27.02 -34.80
C PRO A 105 15.00 -27.41 -33.61
N ARG A 106 14.47 -26.41 -32.92
CA ARG A 106 13.13 -26.46 -32.32
C ARG A 106 12.54 -25.09 -32.56
N THR A 107 11.36 -25.02 -33.17
CA THR A 107 10.61 -23.77 -33.33
C THR A 107 10.29 -23.23 -31.94
N GLN A 108 11.24 -22.50 -31.36
CA GLN A 108 11.08 -21.76 -30.12
C GLN A 108 10.37 -20.47 -30.50
N ASN A 109 9.17 -20.30 -29.97
CA ASN A 109 8.31 -19.14 -30.16
C ASN A 109 9.13 -17.86 -29.86
N LYS A 110 9.54 -17.12 -30.89
CA LYS A 110 10.31 -15.87 -30.76
C LYS A 110 9.37 -14.67 -30.63
N GLY A 111 8.46 -14.73 -29.67
CA GLY A 111 7.66 -13.60 -29.23
C GLY A 111 8.27 -12.98 -27.98
N LYS A 112 8.20 -11.65 -27.85
CA LYS A 112 8.44 -10.97 -26.57
C LYS A 112 7.25 -11.30 -25.67
N LEU A 113 7.41 -12.25 -24.74
CA LEU A 113 6.41 -12.56 -23.74
C LEU A 113 6.34 -11.38 -22.75
N ILE A 114 5.33 -10.53 -22.90
CA ILE A 114 5.01 -9.51 -21.91
C ILE A 114 4.17 -10.21 -20.83
N LEU A 115 4.84 -10.68 -19.78
CA LEU A 115 4.17 -11.14 -18.57
C LEU A 115 3.78 -9.89 -17.76
N ASP A 116 2.48 -9.59 -17.71
CA ASP A 116 1.96 -8.57 -16.81
C ASP A 116 2.02 -9.12 -15.37
N ALA A 117 3.00 -8.66 -14.59
CA ALA A 117 3.25 -9.13 -13.22
C ALA A 117 2.35 -8.41 -12.20
N THR A 118 1.04 -8.35 -12.46
CA THR A 118 0.07 -7.58 -11.67
C THR A 118 -1.12 -8.44 -11.25
N CYS A 119 -0.90 -9.71 -10.89
CA CYS A 119 -1.98 -10.62 -10.46
C CYS A 119 -1.77 -11.15 -9.04
N ALA A 120 -1.57 -10.23 -8.10
CA ALA A 120 -2.01 -10.31 -6.71
C ALA A 120 -1.56 -9.01 -6.02
N PRO A 121 -2.45 -8.19 -5.43
CA PRO A 121 -1.99 -7.23 -4.44
C PRO A 121 -1.43 -8.04 -3.27
N ALA A 122 -0.10 -8.16 -3.20
CA ALA A 122 0.51 -8.47 -1.93
C ALA A 122 0.20 -7.27 -1.03
N ASP A 123 -0.77 -7.41 -0.12
CA ASP A 123 -1.12 -6.41 0.91
C ASP A 123 0.01 -6.27 1.95
N ILE A 124 1.26 -6.22 1.48
CA ILE A 124 2.45 -6.00 2.26
C ILE A 124 2.79 -4.52 2.07
N ALA A 125 2.32 -3.70 3.01
CA ALA A 125 2.66 -2.30 3.05
C ALA A 125 4.18 -2.12 3.09
N TYR A 126 4.71 -1.24 2.24
CA TYR A 126 6.13 -0.92 2.26
C TYR A 126 6.56 -0.42 3.65
N PRO A 127 7.65 -0.94 4.23
CA PRO A 127 8.05 -0.65 5.60
C PRO A 127 8.63 0.77 5.71
N THR A 128 7.79 1.73 6.08
CA THR A 128 8.21 3.10 6.38
C THR A 128 8.62 3.24 7.84
N ASP A 129 9.67 4.01 8.12
CA ASP A 129 10.11 4.27 9.51
C ASP A 129 8.96 4.83 10.37
N LEU A 130 8.16 5.71 9.79
CA LEU A 130 7.03 6.34 10.48
C LEU A 130 5.92 5.32 10.81
N GLY A 131 5.57 4.45 9.86
CA GLY A 131 4.56 3.41 10.07
C GLY A 131 5.02 2.37 11.09
N LEU A 132 6.26 1.92 10.97
CA LEU A 132 6.85 0.93 11.87
C LEU A 132 6.93 1.44 13.31
N LEU A 133 7.28 2.72 13.51
CA LEU A 133 7.25 3.34 14.84
C LEU A 133 5.83 3.53 15.39
N ASN A 134 4.82 3.77 14.54
CA ASN A 134 3.43 3.81 14.99
C ASN A 134 2.93 2.42 15.42
N GLU A 135 3.24 1.37 14.65
CA GLU A 135 2.91 -0.01 15.02
C GLU A 135 3.59 -0.38 16.35
N ALA A 136 4.87 -0.03 16.52
CA ALA A 136 5.58 -0.21 17.78
C ALA A 136 4.89 0.49 18.95
N ARG A 137 4.51 1.76 18.79
CA ARG A 137 3.77 2.52 19.81
C ARG A 137 2.48 1.80 20.21
N GLU A 138 1.67 1.36 19.25
CA GLU A 138 0.39 0.71 19.53
C GLU A 138 0.57 -0.61 20.30
N LYS A 139 1.57 -1.41 19.91
CA LYS A 139 1.93 -2.65 20.63
C LYS A 139 2.45 -2.37 22.04
N LEU A 140 3.31 -1.36 22.24
CA LEU A 140 3.77 -0.99 23.58
C LEU A 140 2.62 -0.48 24.46
N GLU A 141 1.72 0.34 23.90
CA GLU A 141 0.53 0.82 24.60
C GLU A 141 -0.40 -0.33 25.02
N HIS A 142 -0.48 -1.40 24.23
CA HIS A 142 -1.19 -2.63 24.59
C HIS A 142 -0.49 -3.39 25.72
N ILE A 143 0.82 -3.59 25.61
CA ILE A 143 1.65 -4.23 26.66
C ILE A 143 1.52 -3.50 28.00
N ILE A 144 1.50 -2.16 27.99
CA ILE A 144 1.25 -1.35 29.19
C ILE A 144 -0.11 -1.69 29.82
N ASP A 145 -1.13 -1.95 29.01
CA ASP A 145 -2.48 -2.24 29.51
C ASP A 145 -2.55 -3.64 30.13
N VAL A 146 -1.90 -4.62 29.53
CA VAL A 146 -1.77 -5.98 30.06
C VAL A 146 -0.99 -6.00 31.37
N LEU A 147 0.16 -5.31 31.43
CA LEU A 147 0.97 -5.24 32.66
C LEU A 147 0.27 -4.46 33.78
N HIS A 148 -0.55 -3.46 33.44
CA HIS A 148 -1.31 -2.66 34.42
C HIS A 148 -2.57 -3.36 34.93
N GLU A 149 -3.10 -4.35 34.20
CA GLU A 149 -4.36 -5.00 34.54
C GLU A 149 -4.45 -5.55 35.98
N PRO A 150 -3.44 -6.27 36.52
CA PRO A 150 -3.47 -6.75 37.92
C PRO A 150 -3.39 -5.64 38.97
N HIS A 151 -2.99 -4.44 38.56
CA HIS A 151 -2.78 -3.27 39.41
C HIS A 151 -3.96 -2.28 39.34
N LYS A 152 -5.02 -2.61 38.59
CA LYS A 152 -6.27 -1.84 38.55
C LYS A 152 -6.79 -1.67 39.99
N GLY A 153 -6.90 -0.41 40.43
CA GLY A 153 -7.33 -0.03 41.78
C GLY A 153 -6.21 0.18 42.80
N LYS A 154 -5.02 -0.40 42.60
CA LYS A 154 -3.85 -0.20 43.49
C LYS A 154 -2.97 0.96 43.03
N LEU A 155 -2.67 0.99 41.72
CA LEU A 155 -1.79 2.00 41.12
C LEU A 155 -2.53 2.75 40.02
N ARG A 156 -2.30 4.06 39.95
CA ARG A 156 -2.84 4.88 38.86
C ARG A 156 -2.14 4.50 37.56
N LYS A 157 -2.93 4.29 36.50
CA LYS A 157 -2.41 3.98 35.17
C LYS A 157 -1.49 5.11 34.68
N PRO A 158 -0.27 4.81 34.22
CA PRO A 158 0.62 5.80 33.65
C PRO A 158 -0.02 6.57 32.48
N ARG A 159 0.28 7.86 32.37
CA ARG A 159 -0.25 8.69 31.29
C ARG A 159 0.39 8.33 29.95
N THR A 160 -0.40 7.76 29.06
CA THR A 160 -0.05 7.50 27.65
C THR A 160 -0.60 8.59 26.72
N TYR A 161 0.02 8.80 25.57
CA TYR A 161 -0.35 9.86 24.61
C TYR A 161 -1.15 9.34 23.39
N ARG A 162 -1.87 8.22 23.52
CA ARG A 162 -2.57 7.51 22.42
C ARG A 162 -3.23 8.40 21.37
N LYS A 163 -4.18 9.24 21.81
CA LYS A 163 -4.95 10.14 20.92
C LYS A 163 -4.05 11.16 20.22
N ARG A 164 -3.10 11.75 20.95
CA ARG A 164 -2.18 12.76 20.42
C ARG A 164 -1.18 12.14 19.44
N ALA A 165 -0.60 11.01 19.79
CA ALA A 165 0.35 10.29 18.94
C ALA A 165 -0.29 9.79 17.65
N ARG A 166 -1.53 9.29 17.72
CA ARG A 166 -2.31 8.91 16.54
C ARG A 166 -2.64 10.12 15.66
N LYS A 167 -3.06 11.26 16.23
CA LYS A 167 -3.30 12.49 15.46
C LYS A 167 -2.01 12.97 14.76
N ASP A 168 -0.89 12.98 15.48
CA ASP A 168 0.42 13.35 14.91
C ASP A 168 0.82 12.41 13.76
N TYR A 169 0.61 11.10 13.91
CA TYR A 169 0.86 10.12 12.84
C TYR A 169 -0.02 10.39 11.62
N LEU A 170 -1.35 10.45 11.81
CA LEU A 170 -2.32 10.63 10.73
C LEU A 170 -2.08 11.93 9.96
N SER A 171 -1.65 13.00 10.64
CA SER A 171 -1.34 14.28 9.99
C SER A 171 -0.26 14.20 8.91
N VAL A 172 0.61 13.18 8.97
CA VAL A 172 1.67 12.95 7.98
C VAL A 172 1.35 11.75 7.10
N ALA A 173 0.76 10.68 7.66
CA ALA A 173 0.41 9.47 6.92
C ALA A 173 -0.66 9.71 5.84
N LYS A 174 -1.57 10.67 6.05
CA LYS A 174 -2.62 11.03 5.06
C LYS A 174 -2.09 11.86 3.88
N GLN A 175 -0.84 12.32 3.91
CA GLN A 175 -0.32 13.19 2.86
C GLN A 175 0.25 12.37 1.71
N ARG A 176 -0.20 12.66 0.49
CA ARG A 176 0.27 12.00 -0.74
C ARG A 176 1.80 12.09 -0.91
N LYS A 177 2.39 13.25 -0.61
CA LYS A 177 3.86 13.48 -0.65
C LYS A 177 4.28 14.38 0.52
N ALA A 178 4.64 13.79 1.65
CA ALA A 178 5.17 14.55 2.78
C ALA A 178 6.65 14.94 2.54
N GLY A 179 7.00 16.21 2.75
CA GLY A 179 8.39 16.66 2.62
C GLY A 179 9.33 16.03 3.67
N ALA A 180 10.61 15.85 3.31
CA ALA A 180 11.60 15.18 4.15
C ALA A 180 11.72 15.77 5.58
N ARG A 181 11.66 17.10 5.71
CA ARG A 181 11.70 17.79 7.01
C ARG A 181 10.50 17.43 7.89
N LYS A 182 9.32 17.29 7.29
CA LYS A 182 8.07 16.93 7.98
C LYS A 182 8.09 15.48 8.41
N ILE A 183 8.52 14.57 7.53
CA ILE A 183 8.74 13.15 7.85
C ILE A 183 9.70 13.02 9.03
N ARG A 184 10.84 13.71 8.98
CA ARG A 184 11.82 13.69 10.07
C ARG A 184 11.25 14.21 11.39
N LYS A 185 10.45 15.28 11.36
CA LYS A 185 9.76 15.79 12.57
C LYS A 185 8.78 14.76 13.13
N ALA A 186 8.04 14.07 12.27
CA ALA A 186 7.07 13.05 12.66
C ALA A 186 7.76 11.81 13.25
N VAL A 187 8.82 11.31 12.60
CA VAL A 187 9.66 10.22 13.12
C VAL A 187 10.22 10.58 14.50
N GLY A 188 10.74 11.80 14.68
CA GLY A 188 11.22 12.27 15.98
C GLY A 188 10.13 12.29 17.06
N LYS A 189 8.91 12.70 16.72
CA LYS A 189 7.75 12.63 17.64
C LYS A 189 7.42 11.19 18.01
N GLN A 190 7.32 10.28 17.03
CA GLN A 190 7.02 8.88 17.27
C GLN A 190 8.10 8.18 18.12
N LEU A 191 9.39 8.41 17.82
CA LEU A 191 10.50 7.97 18.67
C LEU A 191 10.36 8.46 20.11
N GLY A 192 9.90 9.70 20.31
CA GLY A 192 9.62 10.24 21.63
C GLY A 192 8.47 9.57 22.37
N TYR A 193 7.42 9.14 21.65
CA TYR A 193 6.32 8.36 22.21
C TYR A 193 6.79 6.96 22.62
N VAL A 194 7.40 6.23 21.69
CA VAL A 194 7.96 4.88 21.92
C VAL A 194 8.93 4.89 23.10
N LYS A 195 9.87 5.85 23.17
CA LYS A 195 10.81 5.98 24.29
C LYS A 195 10.09 6.11 25.64
N ARG A 196 9.00 6.88 25.70
CA ARG A 196 8.24 7.10 26.92
C ARG A 196 7.52 5.82 27.33
N ASP A 197 6.92 5.12 26.37
CA ASP A 197 6.19 3.88 26.62
C ASP A 197 7.14 2.76 27.08
N LEU A 198 8.33 2.63 26.48
CA LEU A 198 9.39 1.74 26.97
C LEU A 198 9.76 2.04 28.43
N LYS A 199 9.96 3.31 28.77
CA LYS A 199 10.26 3.71 30.16
C LYS A 199 9.11 3.38 31.12
N ILE A 200 7.86 3.51 30.67
CA ILE A 200 6.68 3.13 31.46
C ILE A 200 6.71 1.61 31.72
N ILE A 201 6.98 0.81 30.69
CA ILE A 201 7.09 -0.64 30.80
C ILE A 201 8.22 -1.02 31.76
N GLU A 202 9.42 -0.44 31.63
CA GLU A 202 10.54 -0.67 32.55
C GLU A 202 10.13 -0.44 34.02
N ASN A 203 9.41 0.66 34.30
CA ASN A 203 8.91 0.92 35.65
C ASN A 203 7.85 -0.10 36.09
N LEU A 204 6.94 -0.50 35.20
CA LEU A 204 5.92 -1.52 35.50
C LEU A 204 6.53 -2.91 35.74
N LEU A 205 7.64 -3.24 35.08
CA LEU A 205 8.37 -4.49 35.27
C LEU A 205 9.07 -4.58 36.64
N THR A 206 9.33 -3.46 37.30
CA THR A 206 9.80 -3.49 38.70
C THR A 206 8.71 -3.93 39.69
N GLN A 207 7.44 -3.83 39.27
CA GLN A 207 6.27 -4.09 40.11
C GLN A 207 5.55 -5.38 39.70
N SER A 208 5.60 -5.72 38.41
CA SER A 208 4.89 -6.85 37.81
C SER A 208 5.86 -7.84 37.17
N SER A 209 5.51 -9.13 37.17
CA SER A 209 6.30 -10.17 36.53
C SER A 209 5.99 -10.25 35.02
N LEU A 210 7.03 -10.51 34.22
CA LEU A 210 6.93 -10.74 32.77
C LEU A 210 6.02 -11.91 32.38
N SER A 211 5.67 -12.78 33.34
CA SER A 211 4.78 -13.92 33.14
C SER A 211 3.36 -13.57 32.72
N LEU A 212 2.96 -12.29 32.88
CA LEU A 212 1.65 -11.80 32.44
C LEU A 212 1.58 -11.60 30.92
N LEU A 213 2.74 -11.46 30.27
CA LEU A 213 2.83 -11.24 28.83
C LEU A 213 2.78 -12.58 28.09
N SER A 214 2.05 -12.63 26.99
CA SER A 214 2.09 -13.75 26.06
C SER A 214 3.47 -13.87 25.41
N LYS A 215 3.78 -15.06 24.88
CA LYS A 215 5.04 -15.30 24.17
C LYS A 215 5.24 -14.35 22.99
N ASP A 216 4.16 -14.01 22.30
CA ASP A 216 4.20 -13.14 21.12
C ASP A 216 4.41 -11.67 21.53
N GLU A 217 3.73 -11.19 22.57
CA GLU A 217 3.97 -9.84 23.10
C GLU A 217 5.38 -9.66 23.65
N TYR A 218 5.93 -10.69 24.29
CA TYR A 218 7.32 -10.68 24.75
C TYR A 218 8.30 -10.61 23.57
N ARG A 219 8.07 -11.40 22.51
CA ARG A 219 8.88 -11.31 21.28
C ARG A 219 8.77 -9.92 20.66
N GLN A 220 7.56 -9.38 20.55
CA GLN A 220 7.34 -8.03 20.01
C GLN A 220 8.06 -6.98 20.84
N LEU A 221 8.06 -7.07 22.18
CA LEU A 221 8.78 -6.15 23.05
C LEU A 221 10.28 -6.16 22.75
N LEU A 222 10.90 -7.35 22.61
CA LEU A 222 12.31 -7.49 22.25
C LEU A 222 12.62 -6.88 20.88
N VAL A 223 11.80 -7.18 19.87
CA VAL A 223 11.95 -6.62 18.53
C VAL A 223 11.80 -5.10 18.55
N ILE A 224 10.85 -4.55 19.33
CA ILE A 224 10.63 -3.11 19.46
C ILE A 224 11.82 -2.42 20.16
N HIS A 225 12.47 -3.06 21.13
CA HIS A 225 13.70 -2.53 21.74
C HIS A 225 14.82 -2.37 20.71
N GLU A 226 15.07 -3.39 19.89
CA GLU A 226 16.07 -3.32 18.82
C GLU A 226 15.65 -2.32 17.73
N LEU A 227 14.38 -2.30 17.35
CA LEU A 227 13.84 -1.32 16.40
C LEU A 227 14.07 0.11 16.90
N TYR A 228 13.77 0.38 18.17
CA TYR A 228 14.00 1.69 18.78
C TYR A 228 15.48 2.07 18.75
N ARG A 229 16.38 1.13 19.07
CA ARG A 229 17.83 1.34 19.01
C ARG A 229 18.26 1.74 17.59
N GLN A 230 17.88 0.94 16.60
CA GLN A 230 18.22 1.17 15.18
C GLN A 230 17.68 2.53 14.69
N GLN A 231 16.40 2.82 14.93
CA GLN A 231 15.75 4.05 14.50
C GLN A 231 16.31 5.29 15.21
N ALA A 232 16.63 5.20 16.51
CA ALA A 232 17.24 6.29 17.25
C ALA A 232 18.67 6.59 16.75
N GLU A 233 19.43 5.58 16.38
CA GLU A 233 20.77 5.74 15.79
C GLU A 233 20.69 6.41 14.41
N MET A 234 19.83 5.89 13.53
CA MET A 234 19.55 6.46 12.21
C MET A 234 19.09 7.92 12.30
N TYR A 235 18.20 8.22 13.25
CA TYR A 235 17.73 9.58 13.50
C TYR A 235 18.87 10.51 13.90
N LYS A 236 19.74 10.11 14.84
CA LYS A 236 20.87 10.92 15.30
C LYS A 236 21.92 11.14 14.21
N LYS A 237 22.32 10.06 13.54
CA LYS A 237 23.37 10.08 12.50
C LYS A 237 22.89 10.68 11.17
N LYS A 238 21.57 10.89 11.00
CA LYS A 238 20.95 11.33 9.74
C LYS A 238 21.21 10.34 8.60
N THR A 239 21.22 9.05 8.91
CA THR A 239 21.42 7.97 7.93
C THR A 239 20.13 7.18 7.73
N HIS A 240 19.97 6.59 6.55
CA HIS A 240 18.83 5.74 6.20
C HIS A 240 19.17 4.24 6.15
N ARG A 241 20.43 3.90 6.45
CA ARG A 241 20.95 2.53 6.37
C ARG A 241 21.50 2.08 7.71
N ILE A 242 21.15 0.86 8.07
CA ILE A 242 21.71 0.09 9.19
C ILE A 242 21.69 -1.38 8.78
N ASP A 243 22.69 -2.13 9.24
CA ASP A 243 22.77 -3.56 8.94
C ASP A 243 21.69 -4.31 9.72
N HIS A 244 21.08 -5.31 9.08
CA HIS A 244 19.96 -6.09 9.63
C HIS A 244 18.79 -5.21 10.14
N ARG A 245 18.42 -4.19 9.35
CA ARG A 245 17.30 -3.29 9.66
C ARG A 245 16.01 -4.08 9.84
N ILE A 246 15.33 -3.83 10.96
CA ILE A 246 13.99 -4.37 11.22
C ILE A 246 13.00 -3.68 10.28
N VAL A 247 12.23 -4.48 9.56
CA VAL A 247 11.21 -4.04 8.59
C VAL A 247 9.79 -4.41 8.99
N SER A 248 9.62 -5.37 9.91
CA SER A 248 8.33 -5.79 10.45
C SER A 248 8.50 -6.19 11.91
N ILE A 249 7.49 -5.89 12.74
CA ILE A 249 7.48 -6.27 14.16
C ILE A 249 6.87 -7.66 14.38
N SER A 250 6.06 -8.13 13.44
CA SER A 250 5.23 -9.34 13.58
C SER A 250 5.84 -10.57 12.88
N GLN A 251 7.17 -10.69 12.86
CA GLN A 251 7.88 -11.84 12.26
C GLN A 251 7.77 -13.13 13.08
#